data_AF-A0A4Q3EJ01-F1
#
_entry.id   AF-A0A4Q3EJ01-F1
#
_cell.length_a   1.000
_cell.length_b   1.000
_cell.length_c   1.000
_cell.angle_alpha   90.00
_cell.angle_beta   90.00
_cell.angle_gamma   90.00
#
_symmetry.space_group_name_H-M   'P 1'
#
loop_
_entity.id
_entity.type
_entity.pdbx_description
1 polymer ?
#
loop_
_entity_poly.entity_id
_entity_poly.type
_entity_poly.pdbx_seq_one_letter_code
_entity_poly.pdbx_strand_id
1 'polypeptide(L)' 'MNHILTLLIFIPVLFGILLLLLPASVRNSYKYIALAATLIQLVLSGWLYFNFKTGTSFSGINHESQYQFSEKASWISLNL' A
#
# COMPACT_ATOMS: atom_id res chain seq x y z
N MET A 1 8.59 10.23 -3.47
CA MET A 1 7.77 9.00 -3.58
C MET A 1 6.36 9.36 -3.15
N ASN A 2 5.57 9.97 -4.04
CA ASN A 2 4.33 10.65 -3.63
C ASN A 2 3.12 9.73 -3.45
N HIS A 3 3.22 8.43 -3.75
CA HIS A 3 2.09 7.48 -3.72
C HIS A 3 2.38 6.15 -3.04
N ILE A 4 3.13 6.17 -1.93
CA ILE A 4 3.54 4.94 -1.25
C ILE A 4 2.36 4.16 -0.66
N LEU A 5 1.36 4.84 -0.10
CA LEU A 5 0.15 4.19 0.43
C LEU A 5 -0.63 3.47 -0.68
N THR A 6 -0.79 4.12 -1.84
CA THR A 6 -1.39 3.52 -3.02
C THR A 6 -0.66 2.23 -3.40
N LEU A 7 0.68 2.25 -3.47
CA LEU A 7 1.47 1.04 -3.76
C LEU A 7 1.25 -0.05 -2.70
N LEU A 8 1.30 0.29 -1.39
CA LEU A 8 1.03 -0.65 -0.30
C LEU A 8 -0.37 -1.25 -0.38
N ILE A 9 -1.39 -0.50 -0.81
CA ILE A 9 -2.76 -1.02 -0.91
C ILE A 9 -2.95 -1.89 -2.16
N PHE A 10 -2.35 -1.52 -3.29
CA PHE A 10 -2.65 -2.17 -4.58
C PHE A 10 -1.69 -3.31 -4.96
N ILE A 11 -0.48 -3.39 -4.39
CA ILE A 11 0.43 -4.53 -4.63
C ILE A 11 -0.22 -5.89 -4.29
N PRO A 12 -0.90 -6.10 -3.14
CA PRO A 12 -1.52 -7.37 -2.83
C PRO A 12 -2.65 -7.71 -3.80
N VAL A 13 -3.41 -6.70 -4.24
CA VAL A 13 -4.47 -6.85 -5.24
C VAL A 13 -3.88 -7.25 -6.59
N LEU A 14 -2.81 -6.56 -7.03
CA LEU A 14 -2.12 -6.85 -8.27
C LEU A 14 -1.58 -8.30 -8.27
N PHE A 15 -0.90 -8.71 -7.22
CA PHE A 15 -0.40 -10.09 -7.09
C PHE A 15 -1.53 -11.11 -6.98
N GLY A 16 -2.65 -10.77 -6.35
CA GLY A 16 -3.85 -11.59 -6.33
C GLY A 16 -4.42 -11.81 -7.73
N ILE A 17 -4.52 -10.75 -8.55
CA ILE A 17 -4.93 -10.85 -9.96
C ILE A 17 -3.93 -11.70 -10.75
N LEU A 18 -2.63 -11.50 -10.57
CA LEU A 18 -1.60 -12.32 -11.22
C LEU A 18 -1.77 -13.82 -10.88
N LEU A 19 -2.03 -14.15 -9.63
CA LEU A 19 -2.30 -15.53 -9.20
C LEU A 19 -3.55 -16.12 -9.84
N LEU A 20 -4.61 -15.31 -9.99
CA LEU A 20 -5.86 -15.76 -10.65
C LEU A 20 -5.68 -16.05 -12.13
N LEU A 21 -4.77 -15.34 -12.81
CA LEU A 21 -4.47 -15.54 -14.22
C LEU A 21 -3.57 -16.76 -14.49
N LEU A 22 -2.95 -17.33 -13.47
CA LEU A 22 -2.06 -18.48 -13.64
C LEU A 22 -2.84 -19.79 -13.76
N PRO A 23 -2.39 -20.71 -14.63
CA PRO A 23 -3.02 -22.01 -14.78
C PRO A 23 -2.69 -22.93 -13.59
N ALA A 24 -3.60 -23.86 -13.28
CA ALA A 24 -3.43 -24.79 -12.16
C ALA A 24 -2.18 -25.71 -12.30
N SER A 25 -1.67 -25.89 -13.51
CA SER A 25 -0.45 -26.67 -13.77
C SER A 25 0.80 -26.11 -13.09
N VAL A 26 0.83 -24.79 -12.80
CA VAL A 26 1.97 -24.13 -12.14
C VAL A 26 1.67 -23.76 -10.68
N ARG A 27 0.73 -24.47 -10.04
CA ARG A 27 0.33 -24.20 -8.64
C ARG A 27 1.49 -24.19 -7.64
N ASN A 28 2.53 -25.00 -7.86
CA ASN A 28 3.71 -25.01 -6.98
C ASN A 28 4.48 -23.67 -7.00
N SER A 29 4.31 -22.86 -8.05
CA SER A 29 4.92 -21.54 -8.17
C SER A 29 4.20 -20.44 -7.38
N TYR A 30 2.95 -20.67 -6.96
CA TYR A 30 2.10 -19.64 -6.34
C TYR A 30 2.70 -19.13 -5.03
N LYS A 31 3.34 -20.01 -4.26
CA LYS A 31 4.00 -19.65 -3.00
C LYS A 31 5.14 -18.65 -3.19
N TYR A 32 5.89 -18.74 -4.29
CA TYR A 32 6.98 -17.81 -4.57
C TYR A 32 6.46 -16.44 -4.99
N ILE A 33 5.34 -16.41 -5.72
CA ILE A 33 4.66 -15.17 -6.10
C ILE A 33 4.08 -14.48 -4.86
N ALA A 34 3.41 -15.23 -3.99
CA ALA A 34 2.92 -14.72 -2.71
C ALA A 34 4.07 -14.21 -1.82
N LEU A 35 5.18 -14.96 -1.74
CA LEU A 35 6.37 -14.55 -1.00
C LEU A 35 6.97 -13.26 -1.56
N ALA A 36 7.06 -13.12 -2.89
CA ALA A 36 7.55 -11.89 -3.50
C ALA A 36 6.63 -10.70 -3.17
N ALA A 37 5.31 -10.89 -3.23
CA ALA A 37 4.33 -9.87 -2.85
C ALA A 37 4.54 -9.38 -1.41
N THR A 38 4.68 -10.32 -0.47
CA THR A 38 4.82 -10.00 0.95
C THR A 38 6.19 -9.41 1.29
N LEU A 39 7.27 -9.83 0.62
CA LEU A 39 8.58 -9.22 0.78
C LEU A 39 8.59 -7.76 0.31
N ILE A 40 7.99 -7.48 -0.86
CA ILE A 40 7.87 -6.09 -1.36
C ILE A 40 7.06 -5.25 -0.36
N GLN A 41 5.94 -5.79 0.15
CA GLN A 41 5.12 -5.14 1.17
C GLN A 41 5.89 -4.83 2.45
N LEU A 42 6.67 -5.79 2.94
CA LEU A 42 7.47 -5.64 4.15
C LEU A 42 8.53 -4.55 3.98
N VAL A 43 9.22 -4.53 2.84
CA VAL A 43 10.23 -3.50 2.54
C VAL A 43 9.60 -2.12 2.47
N LEU A 44 8.48 -1.96 1.77
CA LEU A 44 7.77 -0.67 1.67
C LEU A 44 7.24 -0.21 3.03
N SER A 45 6.67 -1.13 3.81
CA SER A 45 6.16 -0.84 5.15
C SER A 45 7.29 -0.46 6.11
N GLY A 46 8.42 -1.18 6.05
CA GLY A 46 9.62 -0.87 6.82
C GLY A 46 10.20 0.49 6.45
N TRP A 47 10.28 0.79 5.15
CA TRP A 47 10.70 2.10 4.68
C TRP A 47 9.78 3.21 5.20
N LEU A 48 8.46 3.01 5.16
CA LEU A 48 7.49 3.97 5.70
C LEU A 48 7.69 4.18 7.21
N TYR A 49 7.86 3.09 7.96
CA TYR A 49 8.12 3.14 9.40
C TYR A 49 9.37 3.96 9.74
N PHE A 50 10.49 3.70 9.06
CA PHE A 50 11.74 4.43 9.33
C PHE A 50 11.70 5.90 8.87
N ASN A 51 10.85 6.23 7.90
CA ASN A 51 10.67 7.61 7.44
C ASN A 51 9.52 8.34 8.14
N PHE A 52 8.82 7.69 9.09
CA PHE A 52 7.73 8.29 9.84
C PHE A 52 8.28 9.30 10.86
N LYS A 53 7.86 10.56 10.74
CA LYS A 53 8.25 11.64 11.66
C LYS A 53 7.46 11.52 12.95
N THR A 54 8.14 11.65 14.09
CA THR A 54 7.49 11.70 15.40
C THR A 54 7.53 13.13 15.94
N GLY A 55 6.55 13.50 16.78
CA GLY A 55 6.47 14.82 17.39
C GLY A 55 5.08 15.46 17.32
N THR A 56 4.87 16.51 18.12
CA THR A 56 3.57 17.20 18.26
C THR A 56 3.04 17.77 16.94
N SER A 57 3.94 18.23 16.06
CA SER A 57 3.58 18.76 14.74
C SER A 57 3.07 17.70 13.75
N PHE A 58 3.29 16.41 14.02
CA PHE A 58 2.96 15.30 13.13
C PHE A 58 1.99 14.28 13.77
N SER A 59 1.31 14.69 14.86
CA SER A 59 0.47 13.79 15.66
C SER A 59 -0.84 13.39 14.96
N GLY A 60 -1.29 14.12 13.94
CA GLY A 60 -2.49 13.75 13.17
C GLY A 60 -3.82 13.88 13.91
N ILE A 61 -3.87 14.52 15.08
CA ILE A 61 -5.08 14.57 15.93
C ILE A 61 -5.96 15.78 15.61
N ASN A 62 -5.37 16.95 15.35
CA ASN A 62 -6.10 18.22 15.32
C ASN A 62 -6.31 18.77 13.91
N HIS A 63 -5.40 18.47 12.98
CA HIS A 63 -5.50 18.94 11.60
C HIS A 63 -5.18 17.82 10.62
N GLU A 64 -5.95 17.76 9.53
CA GLU A 64 -5.72 16.80 8.46
C GLU A 64 -4.30 16.92 7.87
N SER A 65 -3.76 18.14 7.80
CA SER A 65 -2.40 18.40 7.33
C SER A 65 -1.30 17.77 8.18
N GLN A 66 -1.63 17.27 9.38
CA GLN A 66 -0.71 16.56 10.26
C GLN A 66 -0.61 15.07 9.93
N TYR A 67 -1.51 14.50 9.12
CA TYR A 67 -1.34 13.15 8.58
C TYR A 67 -0.18 13.16 7.58
N GLN A 68 0.84 12.35 7.86
CA GLN A 68 2.04 12.31 7.01
C GLN A 68 1.84 11.56 5.70
N PHE A 69 0.94 10.58 5.72
CA PHE A 69 0.59 9.80 4.55
C PHE A 69 -0.94 9.76 4.47
N SER A 70 -1.50 10.40 3.46
CA SER A 70 -2.93 10.38 3.17
C SER A 70 -3.10 10.34 1.66
N GLU A 71 -3.86 9.35 1.19
CA GLU A 71 -4.25 9.20 -0.21
C GLU A 71 -5.77 9.11 -0.23
N LYS A 72 -6.41 9.96 -1.03
CA LYS A 72 -7.87 10.06 -1.08
C LYS A 72 -8.32 9.97 -2.53
N ALA A 73 -9.27 9.09 -2.77
CA ALA A 73 -10.06 9.09 -4.00
C ALA A 73 -11.37 9.83 -3.73
N SER A 74 -11.73 10.80 -4.58
CA SER A 74 -13.05 11.42 -4.50
C SER A 74 -14.09 10.38 -4.93
N TRP A 75 -14.92 9.96 -3.98
CA TRP A 75 -16.00 9.01 -4.27
C TRP A 75 -17.22 9.72 -4.84
N ILE A 76 -17.55 10.89 -4.30
CA ILE A 76 -18.64 11.76 -4.77
C ILE A 76 -18.12 13.20 -4.75
N SER A 77 -18.00 13.81 -5.92
CA SER A 77 -17.70 15.24 -6.07
C SER A 77 -18.98 15.99 -6.39
N LEU A 78 -19.50 16.72 -5.40
CA LEU A 78 -20.61 17.63 -5.63
C LEU A 78 -20.03 18.87 -6.32
N ASN A 79 -20.39 19.06 -7.59
CA ASN A 79 -20.16 20.31 -8.32
C ASN A 79 -21.41 21.18 -8.07
N LEU A 80 -21.29 22.09 -7.09
CA LEU A 80 -22.33 23.05 -6.70
C LEU A 80 -22.05 24.39 -7.36
#